data_AF-A0A1K2ISQ7-F1
#
_entry.id   AF-A0A1K2ISQ7-F1
#
_cell.length_a   1.000
_cell.length_b   1.000
_cell.length_c   1.000
_cell.angle_alpha   90.00
_cell.angle_beta   90.00
_cell.angle_gamma   90.00
#
_symmetry.space_group_name_H-M   'P 1'
#
loop_
_entity.id
_entity.type
_entity.pdbx_description
1 polymer ?
#
loop_
_entity_poly.entity_id
_entity_poly.type
_entity_poly.pdbx_seq_one_letter_code
_entity_poly.pdbx_strand_id
1 'polypeptide(L)'
;MKTITLVFGAVYGMLSVILGAFGAHALKKILSVERLESFETGVRYQMYAAFFLLIVGYILKFETSSEKWVSILMIAGTMLFSFSIYFLSLQDYLGANLKFLGPITPLGGLLMIISWGMLIVYFAKNRI
;
A
#
# COMPACT_ATOMS: atom_id res chain seq x y z
N MET A 1 16.53 -0.28 -9.70
CA MET A 1 15.44 0.11 -8.78
C MET A 1 14.25 0.69 -9.54
N LYS A 2 14.45 1.69 -10.42
CA LYS A 2 13.39 2.28 -11.27
C LYS A 2 12.36 1.29 -11.84
N THR A 3 12.80 0.29 -12.61
CA THR A 3 11.88 -0.70 -13.22
C THR A 3 11.05 -1.43 -12.17
N ILE A 4 11.68 -1.85 -11.07
CA ILE A 4 10.99 -2.53 -9.96
C ILE A 4 9.92 -1.60 -9.37
N THR A 5 10.28 -0.36 -9.05
CA THR A 5 9.35 0.65 -8.54
C THR A 5 8.14 0.84 -9.45
N LEU A 6 8.36 1.00 -10.76
CA LEU A 6 7.28 1.20 -11.73
C LEU A 6 6.40 -0.04 -11.87
N VAL A 7 7.00 -1.25 -11.90
CA VAL A 7 6.25 -2.52 -11.95
C VAL A 7 5.38 -2.68 -10.72
N PHE A 8 5.90 -2.45 -9.51
CA PHE A 8 5.10 -2.51 -8.29
C PHE A 8 4.00 -1.45 -8.26
N GLY A 9 4.27 -0.23 -8.73
CA GLY A 9 3.26 0.80 -8.89
C GLY A 9 2.10 0.34 -9.79
N ALA A 10 2.42 -0.21 -10.96
CA ALA A 10 1.41 -0.74 -11.89
C ALA A 10 0.64 -1.94 -11.31
N VAL A 11 1.33 -2.88 -10.66
CA VAL A 11 0.71 -4.04 -10.02
C VAL A 11 -0.24 -3.61 -8.89
N TYR A 12 0.18 -2.67 -8.04
CA TYR A 12 -0.68 -2.16 -6.98
C TYR A 12 -1.90 -1.41 -7.52
N GLY A 13 -1.74 -0.62 -8.59
CA GLY A 13 -2.86 0.03 -9.25
C GLY A 13 -3.87 -0.99 -9.79
N MET A 14 -3.39 -1.99 -10.54
CA MET A 14 -4.22 -3.06 -11.08
C MET A 14 -4.97 -3.82 -9.98
N LEU A 15 -4.26 -4.27 -8.94
CA LEU A 15 -4.85 -5.01 -7.82
C LEU A 15 -5.86 -4.15 -7.05
N SER A 16 -5.58 -2.86 -6.84
CA SER A 16 -6.53 -1.97 -6.17
C SER A 16 -7.83 -1.81 -6.97
N VAL A 17 -7.76 -1.71 -8.31
CA VAL A 17 -8.97 -1.70 -9.15
C VAL A 17 -9.75 -3.01 -9.03
N ILE A 18 -9.06 -4.15 -9.13
CA ILE A 18 -9.69 -5.49 -9.02
C ILE A 18 -10.38 -5.63 -7.65
N LEU A 19 -9.64 -5.39 -6.56
CA LEU A 19 -10.15 -5.53 -5.20
C LEU A 19 -11.24 -4.51 -4.90
N GLY A 20 -11.11 -3.27 -5.36
CA GLY A 20 -12.16 -2.25 -5.23
C GLY A 20 -13.46 -2.64 -5.92
N ALA A 21 -13.39 -3.23 -7.12
CA ALA A 21 -14.56 -3.75 -7.83
C ALA A 21 -15.22 -4.91 -7.06
N PHE A 22 -14.42 -5.83 -6.51
CA PHE A 22 -14.92 -6.89 -5.62
C PHE A 22 -15.58 -6.31 -4.37
N GLY A 23 -14.97 -5.30 -3.73
CA GLY A 23 -15.52 -4.57 -2.59
C GLY A 23 -16.93 -4.06 -2.87
N ALA A 24 -17.08 -3.28 -3.93
CA ALA A 24 -18.32 -2.58 -4.26
C ALA A 24 -19.46 -3.52 -4.72
N HIS A 25 -19.16 -4.62 -5.41
CA HIS A 25 -20.18 -5.46 -6.06
C HIS A 25 -20.41 -6.81 -5.37
N ALA A 26 -19.35 -7.44 -4.87
CA ALA A 26 -19.41 -8.79 -4.31
C ALA A 26 -19.36 -8.77 -2.78
N LEU A 27 -18.35 -8.13 -2.19
CA LEU A 27 -18.07 -8.20 -0.76
C LEU A 27 -19.11 -7.44 0.08
N LYS A 28 -19.72 -6.38 -0.47
CA LYS A 28 -20.81 -5.64 0.20
C LYS A 28 -22.01 -6.51 0.61
N LYS A 29 -22.21 -7.67 -0.02
CA LYS A 29 -23.31 -8.59 0.30
C LYS A 29 -22.98 -9.57 1.43
N ILE A 30 -21.71 -9.71 1.80
CA ILE A 30 -21.22 -10.75 2.73
C ILE A 30 -20.44 -10.19 3.93
N LEU A 31 -19.89 -8.98 3.82
CA LEU A 31 -19.17 -8.31 4.91
C LEU A 31 -20.10 -7.37 5.68
N SER A 32 -19.85 -7.21 6.98
CA SER A 32 -20.44 -6.11 7.76
C SER A 32 -19.98 -4.76 7.21
N VAL A 33 -20.71 -3.69 7.54
CA VAL A 33 -20.37 -2.33 7.09
C VAL A 33 -18.95 -1.95 7.53
N GLU A 34 -18.60 -2.24 8.78
CA GLU A 34 -17.29 -1.90 9.36
C GLU A 34 -16.14 -2.69 8.68
N ARG A 35 -16.40 -3.95 8.34
CA ARG A 35 -15.43 -4.81 7.62
C ARG A 35 -15.25 -4.37 6.18
N LEU A 36 -16.34 -3.96 5.52
CA LEU A 36 -16.29 -3.43 4.17
C LEU A 36 -15.54 -2.09 4.12
N GLU A 37 -15.82 -1.17 5.05
CA GLU A 37 -15.11 0.10 5.17
C GLU A 37 -13.60 -0.10 5.44
N SER A 38 -13.27 -1.08 6.30
CA SER A 38 -11.88 -1.48 6.54
C SER A 38 -11.23 -1.99 5.25
N PHE A 39 -11.89 -2.92 4.54
CA PHE A 39 -11.41 -3.43 3.26
C PHE A 39 -11.17 -2.31 2.24
N GLU A 40 -12.13 -1.40 2.08
CA GLU A 40 -12.02 -0.24 1.19
C GLU A 40 -10.89 0.73 1.60
N THR A 41 -10.59 0.83 2.89
CA THR A 41 -9.42 1.57 3.37
C THR A 41 -8.12 0.93 2.86
N GLY A 42 -8.00 -0.40 2.93
CA GLY A 42 -6.86 -1.11 2.35
C GLY A 42 -6.70 -0.83 0.85
N VAL A 43 -7.81 -0.87 0.10
CA VAL A 43 -7.85 -0.63 -1.37
C VAL A 43 -7.38 0.78 -1.69
N ARG A 44 -7.86 1.76 -0.94
CA ARG A 44 -7.54 3.18 -1.13
C ARG A 44 -6.06 3.45 -0.90
N TYR A 45 -5.49 2.97 0.20
CA TYR A 45 -4.06 3.15 0.49
C TYR A 45 -3.17 2.40 -0.51
N GLN A 46 -3.61 1.24 -1.02
CA GLN A 46 -2.89 0.55 -2.09
C GLN A 46 -2.87 1.37 -3.39
N MET A 47 -3.98 2.04 -3.75
CA MET A 47 -4.02 2.94 -4.91
C MET A 47 -3.12 4.16 -4.72
N TYR A 48 -3.13 4.77 -3.53
CA TYR A 48 -2.25 5.91 -3.25
C TYR A 48 -0.78 5.52 -3.33
N ALA A 49 -0.41 4.34 -2.83
CA ALA A 49 0.92 3.80 -2.98
C ALA A 49 1.29 3.49 -4.44
N ALA A 50 0.33 3.01 -5.23
CA ALA A 50 0.53 2.79 -6.67
C ALA A 50 0.94 4.09 -7.38
N PHE A 51 0.16 5.17 -7.18
CA PHE A 51 0.49 6.47 -7.75
C PHE A 51 1.80 7.03 -7.20
N PHE A 52 2.04 6.91 -5.90
CA PHE A 52 3.32 7.29 -5.31
C PHE A 52 4.49 6.61 -6.04
N LEU A 53 4.45 5.27 -6.19
CA LEU A 53 5.50 4.49 -6.82
C LEU A 53 5.69 4.87 -8.29
N LEU A 54 4.60 5.06 -9.04
CA LEU A 54 4.69 5.51 -10.43
C LEU A 54 5.37 6.89 -10.51
N ILE A 55 4.99 7.84 -9.66
CA ILE A 55 5.56 9.18 -9.61
C ILE A 55 7.05 9.13 -9.23
N VAL A 56 7.41 8.47 -8.12
CA VAL A 56 8.82 8.41 -7.67
C VAL A 56 9.70 7.59 -8.61
N GLY A 57 9.13 6.62 -9.33
CA GLY A 57 9.83 5.87 -10.37
C GLY A 57 10.31 6.75 -11.53
N TYR A 58 9.65 7.87 -11.81
CA TYR A 58 10.08 8.84 -12.81
C TYR A 58 10.90 10.00 -12.22
N ILE A 59 10.64 10.42 -10.98
CA ILE A 59 11.33 11.54 -10.33
C ILE A 59 12.72 11.15 -9.81
N LEU A 60 12.86 9.97 -9.19
CA LEU A 60 14.12 9.56 -8.55
C LEU A 60 15.05 8.91 -9.58
N LYS A 61 16.35 9.23 -9.47
CA LYS A 61 17.41 8.62 -10.30
C LYS A 61 17.80 7.23 -9.79
N PHE A 62 17.61 6.97 -8.50
CA PHE A 62 18.00 5.75 -7.78
C PHE A 62 19.51 5.53 -7.72
N GLU A 63 20.29 6.61 -7.68
CA GLU A 63 21.75 6.58 -7.57
C GLU A 63 22.18 6.40 -6.10
N THR A 64 21.43 6.97 -5.17
CA THR A 64 21.72 6.88 -3.73
C THR A 64 20.93 5.77 -3.03
N SER A 65 21.47 5.26 -1.92
CA SER A 65 20.75 4.29 -1.07
C SER A 65 19.45 4.88 -0.51
N SER A 66 19.45 6.18 -0.19
CA SER A 66 18.25 6.89 0.30
C SER A 66 17.11 6.83 -0.70
N GLU A 67 17.37 7.12 -1.98
CA GLU A 67 16.36 7.04 -3.05
C GLU A 67 15.81 5.63 -3.23
N LYS A 68 16.67 4.61 -3.13
CA LYS A 68 16.24 3.20 -3.20
C LYS A 68 15.31 2.84 -2.02
N TRP A 69 15.64 3.29 -0.82
CA TRP A 69 14.85 3.04 0.37
C TRP A 69 13.46 3.69 0.34
N VAL A 70 13.30 4.86 -0.31
CA VAL A 70 11.95 5.44 -0.56
C VAL A 70 11.04 4.42 -1.22
N SER A 71 11.48 3.79 -2.31
CA SER A 71 10.65 2.80 -3.01
C SER A 71 10.46 1.51 -2.20
N ILE A 72 11.52 0.99 -1.58
CA ILE A 72 11.46 -0.25 -0.80
C ILE A 72 10.47 -0.12 0.37
N LEU A 73 10.54 0.99 1.11
CA LEU A 73 9.66 1.24 2.25
C LEU A 73 8.20 1.42 1.83
N MET A 74 7.93 2.11 0.72
CA MET A 74 6.55 2.21 0.22
C MET A 74 6.01 0.85 -0.23
N ILE A 75 6.81 0.04 -0.95
CA ILE A 75 6.41 -1.30 -1.40
C ILE A 75 6.12 -2.19 -0.18
N ALA A 76 7.09 -2.35 0.72
CA ALA A 76 6.94 -3.19 1.90
C ALA A 76 5.82 -2.68 2.81
N GLY A 77 5.76 -1.37 3.04
CA GLY A 77 4.74 -0.73 3.86
C GLY A 77 3.33 -0.97 3.33
N THR A 78 3.11 -0.81 2.03
CA THR A 78 1.82 -1.08 1.38
C THR A 78 1.44 -2.54 1.47
N MET A 79 2.40 -3.45 1.24
CA MET A 79 2.17 -4.89 1.37
C MET A 79 1.68 -5.23 2.78
N LEU A 80 2.40 -4.76 3.81
CA LEU A 80 2.05 -5.01 5.20
C LEU A 80 0.75 -4.31 5.61
N PHE A 81 0.52 -3.07 5.17
CA PHE A 81 -0.65 -2.28 5.53
C PHE A 81 -1.92 -2.79 4.85
N SER A 82 -1.99 -2.73 3.52
CA SER A 82 -3.22 -3.01 2.78
C SER A 82 -3.59 -4.50 2.79
N PHE A 83 -2.62 -5.40 2.63
CA PHE A 83 -2.95 -6.83 2.56
C PHE A 83 -3.32 -7.40 3.93
N SER A 84 -2.72 -6.91 5.03
CA SER A 84 -3.18 -7.30 6.37
C SER A 84 -4.64 -6.89 6.61
N ILE A 85 -5.03 -5.68 6.18
CA ILE A 85 -6.42 -5.21 6.24
C ILE A 85 -7.36 -6.11 5.42
N TYR A 86 -6.97 -6.52 4.21
CA TYR A 86 -7.80 -7.43 3.40
C TYR A 86 -8.06 -8.75 4.10
N PHE A 87 -7.00 -9.38 4.61
CA PHE A 87 -7.11 -10.64 5.34
C PHE A 87 -7.93 -10.49 6.62
N LEU A 88 -7.73 -9.43 7.41
CA LEU A 88 -8.53 -9.14 8.60
C LEU A 88 -10.00 -8.88 8.27
N SER A 89 -10.29 -8.26 7.13
CA SER A 89 -11.65 -7.96 6.70
C SER A 89 -12.40 -9.23 6.24
N LEU A 90 -11.67 -10.19 5.68
CA LEU A 90 -12.20 -11.46 5.17
C LEU A 90 -12.09 -12.62 6.18
N GLN A 91 -11.54 -12.41 7.37
CA GLN A 91 -11.19 -13.50 8.30
C GLN A 91 -12.38 -14.41 8.67
N ASP A 92 -13.57 -13.82 8.84
CA ASP A 92 -14.80 -14.54 9.20
C ASP A 92 -15.28 -15.40 8.02
N TYR A 93 -15.19 -14.87 6.78
CA TYR A 93 -15.50 -15.59 5.55
C TYR A 93 -14.48 -16.72 5.26
N LEU A 94 -13.21 -16.51 5.62
CA LEU A 94 -12.14 -17.50 5.47
C LEU A 94 -12.17 -18.57 6.58
N GLY A 95 -13.01 -18.42 7.60
CA GLY A 95 -13.04 -19.33 8.76
C GLY A 95 -11.73 -19.35 9.55
N ALA A 96 -10.96 -18.27 9.52
CA ALA A 96 -9.62 -18.19 10.10
C ALA A 96 -9.53 -17.05 11.13
N ASN A 97 -8.86 -17.29 12.26
CA ASN A 97 -8.57 -16.24 13.24
C ASN A 97 -7.28 -15.52 12.87
N LEU A 98 -7.40 -14.37 12.18
CA LEU A 98 -6.28 -13.61 11.66
C LEU A 98 -5.96 -12.37 12.48
N LYS A 99 -6.43 -12.29 13.73
CA LYS A 99 -6.21 -11.13 14.63
C LYS A 99 -4.74 -10.78 14.84
N PHE A 100 -3.81 -11.73 14.67
CA PHE A 100 -2.36 -11.47 14.75
C PHE A 100 -1.86 -10.52 13.65
N LEU A 101 -2.62 -10.34 12.57
CA LEU A 101 -2.33 -9.35 11.53
C LEU A 101 -2.64 -7.92 11.98
N GLY A 102 -3.40 -7.72 13.06
CA GLY A 102 -3.78 -6.40 13.57
C GLY A 102 -2.58 -5.50 13.86
N PRO A 103 -1.55 -5.97 14.60
CA PRO A 103 -0.30 -5.24 14.80
C PRO A 103 0.58 -5.06 13.54
N ILE A 104 0.34 -5.83 12.47
CA ILE A 104 1.13 -5.72 11.22
C ILE A 104 0.69 -4.50 10.41
N THR A 105 -0.59 -4.16 10.43
CA THR A 105 -1.13 -2.96 9.77
C THR A 105 -0.40 -1.68 10.19
N PRO A 106 -0.30 -1.30 11.49
CA PRO A 106 0.40 -0.08 11.89
C PRO A 106 1.89 -0.10 11.57
N LEU A 107 2.54 -1.28 11.57
CA LEU A 107 3.93 -1.40 11.11
C LEU A 107 4.06 -1.03 9.63
N GLY A 108 3.15 -1.52 8.78
CA GLY A 108 3.09 -1.12 7.37
C GLY A 108 2.89 0.39 7.20
N GLY A 109 1.97 0.97 7.98
CA GLY A 109 1.72 2.41 8.00
C GLY A 109 2.96 3.22 8.40
N LEU A 110 3.71 2.76 9.40
CA LEU A 110 4.97 3.39 9.81
C LEU A 110 6.00 3.40 8.67
N LEU A 111 6.17 2.29 7.94
CA LEU A 111 7.07 2.24 6.79
C LEU A 111 6.64 3.21 5.69
N MET A 112 5.34 3.32 5.42
CA MET A 112 4.80 4.29 4.45
C MET A 112 5.08 5.74 4.90
N ILE A 113 4.89 6.05 6.19
CA ILE A 113 5.21 7.38 6.76
C ILE A 113 6.70 7.70 6.58
N ILE A 114 7.59 6.76 6.89
CA ILE A 114 9.04 6.96 6.73
C ILE A 114 9.37 7.18 5.25
N SER A 115 8.76 6.43 4.32
CA SER A 115 8.94 6.63 2.88
C SER A 115 8.56 8.06 2.44
N TRP A 116 7.42 8.57 2.88
CA TRP A 116 7.00 9.96 2.61
C TRP A 116 7.99 10.97 3.21
N GLY A 117 8.42 10.76 4.46
CA GLY A 117 9.42 11.60 5.11
C GLY A 117 10.75 11.65 4.36
N MET A 118 11.22 10.50 3.85
CA MET A 118 12.43 10.43 3.03
C MET A 118 12.28 11.17 1.70
N LEU A 119 11.10 11.09 1.07
CA LEU A 119 10.82 11.85 -0.16
C LEU A 119 10.79 13.38 0.10
N ILE A 120 10.23 13.82 1.24
CA ILE A 120 10.28 15.23 1.68
C ILE A 120 11.73 15.69 1.81
N VAL A 121 12.58 14.90 2.50
CA VAL A 121 14.01 15.22 2.68
C VAL A 121 14.74 15.28 1.34
N TYR A 122 14.43 14.38 0.40
CA TYR A 122 15.00 14.40 -0.95
C TYR A 122 14.69 15.73 -1.66
N PHE A 123 13.42 16.16 -1.67
CA PHE A 123 13.05 17.44 -2.30
C PHE A 123 13.66 18.66 -1.61
N ALA A 124 13.68 18.67 -0.27
CA ALA A 124 14.29 19.76 0.48
C ALA A 124 15.79 19.93 0.20
N LYS A 125 16.51 18.82 -0.02
CA LYS A 125 17.95 18.83 -0.35
C LYS A 125 18.21 19.17 -1.81
N ASN A 126 17.40 18.67 -2.73
CA ASN A 126 17.65 18.79 -4.16
C ASN A 126 17.11 20.09 -4.77
N ARG A 127 16.44 20.97 -3.99
CA ARG A 127 15.88 22.26 -4.41
C ARG A 127 15.30 22.21 -5.83
N ILE A 128 14.43 21.22 -6.05
CA ILE A 128 13.70 21.06 -7.31
C ILE A 128 12.67 22.19 -7.44
#